data_AF-A0A341CX65-F1
#
_entry.id   AF-A0A341CX65-F1
#
_cell.length_a   1.000
_cell.length_b   1.000
_cell.length_c   1.000
_cell.angle_alpha   90.00
_cell.angle_beta   90.00
_cell.angle_gamma   90.00
#
_symmetry.space_group_name_H-M   'P 1'
#
loop_
_entity.id
_entity.type
_entity.pdbx_description
1 polymer ?
#
loop_
_entity_poly.entity_id
_entity_poly.type
_entity_poly.pdbx_seq_one_letter_code
_entity_poly.pdbx_strand_id
1 'polypeptide(L)'
;MWSRWFGRLLRSEGCGARRVSTPRGRFSPALRRDFFTTATKEGYDMRPVDITPLEQRKLTFDTHALVQDLETHGFDKAQAETIVSALTILSNVSLDTIYKEMVTQAQQEITVQQLMAHLDSIRKDMVVLEKSEFANLRAENQKMKIELEQVKQQLINETSRIRADNKLDINLERSRVTDMIKKRNLWRQPQNLPKMIPKPEVLFQRPVTKLTLKLLL
;
A
#
# COMPACT_ATOMS: atom_id res chain seq x y z
N MET A 1 19.12 -3.69 26.29
CA MET A 1 17.83 -4.37 26.00
C MET A 1 17.64 -4.58 24.49
N TRP A 2 18.55 -5.28 23.79
CA TRP A 2 18.58 -5.30 22.30
C TRP A 2 18.42 -6.70 21.68
N SER A 3 17.88 -7.68 22.41
CA SER A 3 18.02 -9.11 22.08
C SER A 3 16.78 -9.78 21.45
N ARG A 4 15.76 -9.03 21.00
CA ARG A 4 14.43 -9.60 20.64
C ARG A 4 13.92 -9.39 19.21
N TRP A 5 14.65 -8.69 18.33
CA TRP A 5 14.14 -8.31 17.00
C TRP A 5 14.64 -9.16 15.82
N PHE A 6 15.65 -10.01 16.00
CA PHE A 6 16.26 -10.77 14.89
C PHE A 6 15.46 -12.00 14.39
N GLY A 7 14.35 -12.37 15.06
CA GLY A 7 13.78 -13.72 14.94
C GLY A 7 12.63 -13.94 13.96
N ARG A 8 12.35 -13.04 12.99
CA ARG A 8 11.12 -13.16 12.17
C ARG A 8 11.16 -12.59 10.74
N LEU A 9 12.16 -12.97 9.93
CA LEU A 9 12.14 -12.69 8.49
C LEU A 9 12.68 -13.82 7.57
N LEU A 10 12.52 -15.08 7.98
CA LEU A 10 12.76 -16.24 7.11
C LEU A 10 11.65 -17.29 7.26
N ARG A 11 10.55 -17.09 6.53
CA ARG A 11 9.66 -18.18 6.08
C ARG A 11 9.16 -17.85 4.68
N SER A 12 9.86 -18.39 3.69
CA SER A 12 9.44 -18.41 2.29
C SER A 12 8.62 -19.68 2.06
N GLU A 13 7.37 -19.53 1.63
CA GLU A 13 6.54 -20.62 1.10
C GLU A 13 5.96 -20.14 -0.23
N GLY A 14 6.02 -20.98 -1.27
CA GLY A 14 5.77 -20.57 -2.64
C GLY A 14 4.76 -21.44 -3.40
N CYS A 15 4.60 -21.10 -4.68
CA CYS A 15 3.87 -21.83 -5.73
C CYS A 15 2.33 -21.89 -5.65
N GLY A 16 1.68 -21.47 -6.74
CA GLY A 16 0.21 -21.56 -6.88
C GLY A 16 -0.39 -20.87 -8.11
N ALA A 17 0.31 -20.80 -9.24
CA ALA A 17 -0.20 -20.11 -10.43
C ALA A 17 -1.26 -20.93 -11.19
N ARG A 18 -2.42 -20.33 -11.51
CA ARG A 18 -3.36 -20.86 -12.51
C ARG A 18 -4.06 -19.68 -13.22
N ARG A 19 -3.96 -19.62 -14.55
CA ARG A 19 -4.58 -18.56 -15.39
C ARG A 19 -5.92 -19.03 -15.95
N VAL A 20 -6.93 -18.16 -15.99
CA VAL A 20 -8.03 -18.16 -16.98
C VAL A 20 -8.40 -16.69 -17.30
N SER A 21 -9.06 -16.49 -18.44
CA SER A 21 -9.14 -15.28 -19.28
C SER A 21 -10.00 -14.09 -18.80
N THR A 22 -9.77 -12.94 -19.45
CA THR A 22 -10.54 -11.68 -19.38
C THR A 22 -11.85 -11.73 -20.20
N PRO A 23 -12.78 -10.74 -20.07
CA PRO A 23 -12.70 -9.55 -20.93
C PRO A 23 -13.13 -8.19 -20.30
N ARG A 24 -12.50 -7.12 -20.84
CA ARG A 24 -12.91 -5.69 -20.88
C ARG A 24 -13.79 -5.07 -19.76
N GLY A 25 -13.16 -4.23 -18.94
CA GLY A 25 -13.75 -3.07 -18.25
C GLY A 25 -12.91 -1.81 -18.51
N ARG A 26 -13.52 -0.61 -18.53
CA ARG A 26 -12.85 0.65 -18.92
C ARG A 26 -11.77 1.11 -17.94
N PHE A 27 -10.79 1.83 -18.49
CA PHE A 27 -9.71 2.51 -17.76
C PHE A 27 -10.21 3.40 -16.61
N SER A 28 -9.48 3.35 -15.50
CA SER A 28 -9.20 4.50 -14.65
C SER A 28 -7.68 4.53 -14.47
N PRO A 29 -7.01 5.69 -14.57
CA PRO A 29 -5.58 5.75 -14.36
C PRO A 29 -5.29 5.45 -12.90
N ALA A 30 -4.72 4.28 -12.63
CA ALA A 30 -4.14 4.01 -11.32
C ALA A 30 -3.09 5.08 -11.07
N LEU A 31 -3.33 5.94 -10.07
CA LEU A 31 -2.37 6.93 -9.61
C LEU A 31 -1.10 6.14 -9.25
N ARG A 32 -0.06 6.27 -10.08
CA ARG A 32 1.20 5.57 -9.81
C ARG A 32 1.69 6.10 -8.48
N ARG A 33 1.67 5.21 -7.49
CA ARG A 33 2.17 5.50 -6.16
C ARG A 33 3.69 5.46 -6.30
N ASP A 34 4.22 6.58 -6.76
CA ASP A 34 5.65 6.79 -6.89
C ASP A 34 6.21 6.75 -5.46
N PHE A 35 6.68 5.56 -5.09
CA PHE A 35 7.59 5.42 -3.97
C PHE A 35 8.76 6.33 -4.29
N PHE A 36 8.89 7.42 -3.54
CA PHE A 36 10.10 8.22 -3.51
C PHE A 36 11.20 7.36 -2.89
N THR A 37 11.73 6.43 -3.68
CA THR A 37 12.98 5.74 -3.39
C THR A 37 14.01 6.85 -3.28
N THR A 38 14.36 7.20 -2.04
CA THR A 38 15.39 8.19 -1.74
C THR A 38 16.60 7.84 -2.56
N ALA A 39 16.97 8.72 -3.51
CA ALA A 39 17.91 8.39 -4.56
C ALA A 39 19.18 7.79 -3.94
N THR A 40 19.46 6.53 -4.28
CA THR A 40 20.67 5.84 -3.86
C THR A 40 21.85 6.71 -4.26
N LYS A 41 22.48 7.35 -3.27
CA LYS A 41 23.72 8.09 -3.52
C LYS A 41 24.81 7.06 -3.76
N GLU A 42 24.93 6.64 -5.02
CA GLU A 42 26.13 5.97 -5.51
C GLU A 42 27.30 6.93 -5.36
N GLY A 43 27.99 6.78 -4.24
CA GLY A 43 28.90 7.76 -3.68
C GLY A 43 29.46 7.26 -2.36
N TYR A 44 29.74 5.95 -2.29
CA TYR A 44 30.63 5.40 -1.28
C TYR A 44 32.03 5.94 -1.61
N ASP A 45 32.42 7.02 -0.93
CA ASP A 45 33.75 7.64 -1.02
C ASP A 45 34.79 6.67 -0.44
N MET A 46 35.12 5.64 -1.22
CA MET A 46 36.24 4.74 -0.99
C MET A 46 37.53 5.52 -1.24
N ARG A 47 37.83 6.42 -0.29
CA ARG A 47 39.10 7.14 -0.21
C ARG A 47 40.23 6.14 -0.43
N PRO A 48 41.08 6.33 -1.46
CA PRO A 48 42.32 5.59 -1.57
C PRO A 48 43.08 5.79 -0.26
N VAL A 49 43.44 4.68 0.38
CA VAL A 49 44.25 4.72 1.59
C VAL A 49 45.69 4.69 1.14
N ASP A 50 46.35 5.84 1.23
CA ASP A 50 47.76 5.95 0.88
C ASP A 50 48.60 5.13 1.87
N ILE A 51 49.44 4.26 1.32
CA ILE A 51 50.28 3.33 2.08
C ILE A 51 51.35 4.16 2.82
N THR A 52 51.36 4.06 4.14
CA THR A 52 52.36 4.73 5.00
C THR A 52 53.80 4.31 4.66
N PRO A 53 54.81 5.16 4.88
CA PRO A 53 56.12 5.04 4.23
C PRO A 53 56.91 3.75 4.53
N LEU A 54 57.80 3.45 3.58
CA LEU A 54 58.67 2.28 3.41
C LEU A 54 59.68 1.97 4.54
N GLU A 55 59.60 2.64 5.69
CA GLU A 55 60.74 2.86 6.58
C GLU A 55 61.04 1.71 7.55
N GLN A 56 60.11 0.75 7.68
CA GLN A 56 60.28 -0.46 8.49
C GLN A 56 60.99 -1.62 7.75
N ARG A 57 61.40 -1.43 6.49
CA ARG A 57 62.11 -2.46 5.69
C ARG A 57 63.59 -2.62 6.08
N LYS A 58 63.85 -2.88 7.36
CA LYS A 58 65.19 -3.28 7.82
C LYS A 58 65.30 -4.80 7.84
N LEU A 59 66.23 -5.31 7.03
CA LEU A 59 66.70 -6.69 7.10
C LEU A 59 67.18 -6.97 8.53
N THR A 60 66.61 -7.97 9.20
CA THR A 60 66.78 -8.17 10.65
C THR A 60 67.93 -9.10 11.04
N PHE A 61 68.63 -9.71 10.08
CA PHE A 61 69.77 -10.56 10.35
C PHE A 61 71.10 -9.81 10.19
N ASP A 62 72.08 -10.15 11.01
CA ASP A 62 73.42 -9.59 10.96
C ASP A 62 74.24 -10.28 9.85
N THR A 63 74.47 -9.55 8.76
CA THR A 63 75.29 -9.94 7.62
C THR A 63 76.71 -10.34 8.04
N HIS A 64 77.32 -9.63 9.00
CA HIS A 64 78.69 -9.87 9.44
C HIS A 64 78.77 -11.13 10.30
N ALA A 65 77.82 -11.33 11.22
CA ALA A 65 77.76 -12.55 12.03
C ALA A 65 77.60 -13.81 11.17
N LEU A 66 76.79 -13.77 10.11
CA LEU A 66 76.65 -14.88 9.17
C LEU A 66 77.92 -15.16 8.36
N VAL A 67 78.64 -14.13 7.89
CA VAL A 67 79.93 -14.32 7.21
C VAL A 67 80.94 -14.95 8.16
N GLN A 68 81.03 -14.47 9.40
CA GLN A 68 81.95 -15.01 10.40
C GLN A 68 81.63 -16.46 10.79
N ASP A 69 80.34 -16.81 10.92
CA ASP A 69 79.92 -18.19 11.18
C ASP A 69 80.31 -19.13 10.03
N LEU A 70 80.07 -18.71 8.78
CA LEU A 70 80.48 -19.48 7.59
C LEU A 70 82.01 -19.65 7.48
N GLU A 71 82.79 -18.61 7.78
CA GLU A 71 84.26 -18.69 7.85
C GLU A 71 84.71 -19.74 8.90
N THR A 72 84.07 -19.80 10.08
CA THR A 72 84.42 -20.81 11.10
C THR A 72 84.04 -22.25 10.70
N HIS A 73 83.11 -22.42 9.77
CA HIS A 73 82.73 -23.72 9.20
C HIS A 73 83.55 -24.11 7.95
N GLY A 74 84.62 -23.36 7.63
CA GLY A 74 85.59 -23.72 6.60
C GLY A 74 85.26 -23.21 5.18
N PHE A 75 84.33 -22.25 5.04
CA PHE A 75 84.15 -21.52 3.80
C PHE A 75 85.23 -20.44 3.63
N ASP A 76 85.70 -20.22 2.41
CA ASP A 76 86.51 -19.05 2.12
C ASP A 76 85.68 -17.77 2.25
N LYS A 77 86.32 -16.67 2.65
CA LYS A 77 85.65 -15.38 2.87
C LYS A 77 84.84 -14.91 1.67
N ALA A 78 85.39 -15.02 0.46
CA ALA A 78 84.68 -14.63 -0.76
C ALA A 78 83.45 -15.51 -1.03
N GLN A 79 83.47 -16.79 -0.62
CA GLN A 79 82.34 -17.71 -0.72
C GLN A 79 81.26 -17.36 0.31
N ALA A 80 81.66 -17.10 1.56
CA ALA A 80 80.76 -16.68 2.63
C ALA A 80 80.03 -15.37 2.28
N GLU A 81 80.78 -14.34 1.84
CA GLU A 81 80.21 -13.07 1.37
C GLU A 81 79.25 -13.25 0.19
N THR A 82 79.57 -14.14 -0.77
CA THR A 82 78.70 -14.43 -1.93
C THR A 82 77.39 -15.10 -1.50
N ILE A 83 77.45 -16.08 -0.60
CA ILE A 83 76.27 -16.79 -0.07
C ILE A 83 75.36 -15.81 0.69
N VAL A 84 75.94 -15.00 1.58
CA VAL A 84 75.19 -14.02 2.38
C VAL A 84 74.62 -12.89 1.52
N SER A 85 75.32 -12.49 0.44
CA SER A 85 74.80 -11.55 -0.56
C SER A 85 73.58 -12.11 -1.30
N ALA A 86 73.63 -13.37 -1.76
CA ALA A 86 72.49 -14.03 -2.39
C ALA A 86 71.28 -14.16 -1.44
N LEU A 87 71.51 -14.53 -0.17
CA LEU A 87 70.51 -14.56 0.90
C LEU A 87 69.89 -13.18 1.16
N THR A 88 70.71 -12.12 1.15
CA THR A 88 70.26 -10.73 1.31
C THR A 88 69.35 -10.30 0.16
N ILE A 89 69.75 -10.58 -1.09
CA ILE A 89 68.95 -10.27 -2.28
C ILE A 89 67.61 -11.02 -2.25
N LEU A 90 67.63 -12.33 -1.98
CA LEU A 90 66.41 -13.14 -1.91
C LEU A 90 65.47 -12.68 -0.79
N SER A 91 66.02 -12.36 0.38
CA SER A 91 65.24 -11.85 1.53
C SER A 91 64.63 -10.48 1.24
N ASN A 92 65.37 -9.58 0.60
CA ASN A 92 64.83 -8.27 0.20
C ASN A 92 63.67 -8.43 -0.80
N VAL A 93 63.81 -9.31 -1.80
CA VAL A 93 62.73 -9.59 -2.79
C VAL A 93 61.50 -10.24 -2.15
N SER A 94 61.69 -11.17 -1.21
CA SER A 94 60.57 -11.83 -0.51
C SER A 94 59.85 -10.85 0.41
N LEU A 95 60.58 -10.05 1.20
CA LEU A 95 60.01 -9.00 2.05
C LEU A 95 59.29 -7.94 1.22
N ASP A 96 59.85 -7.48 0.10
CA ASP A 96 59.20 -6.50 -0.78
C ASP A 96 57.89 -7.02 -1.38
N THR A 97 57.77 -8.32 -1.61
CA THR A 97 56.52 -8.96 -2.04
C THR A 97 55.51 -9.01 -0.88
N ILE A 98 55.94 -9.53 0.27
CA ILE A 98 55.11 -9.61 1.48
C ILE A 98 54.57 -8.24 1.89
N TYR A 99 55.39 -7.19 1.92
CA TYR A 99 54.96 -5.82 2.28
C TYR A 99 54.04 -5.15 1.24
N LYS A 100 53.95 -5.66 0.01
CA LYS A 100 52.96 -5.19 -0.99
C LYS A 100 51.63 -5.90 -0.87
N GLU A 101 51.64 -7.17 -0.47
CA GLU A 101 50.43 -8.00 -0.34
C GLU A 101 49.79 -7.90 1.07
N MET A 102 50.57 -7.54 2.09
CA MET A 102 50.09 -7.37 3.46
C MET A 102 49.24 -6.11 3.64
N VAL A 103 48.15 -6.26 4.40
CA VAL A 103 47.34 -5.16 4.92
C VAL A 103 48.02 -4.60 6.17
N THR A 104 48.28 -3.29 6.21
CA THR A 104 48.84 -2.62 7.39
C THR A 104 47.78 -2.41 8.47
N GLN A 105 48.18 -2.26 9.74
CA GLN A 105 47.24 -1.96 10.82
C GLN A 105 46.48 -0.63 10.58
N ALA A 106 47.15 0.38 10.01
CA ALA A 106 46.51 1.65 9.64
C ALA A 106 45.46 1.47 8.52
N GLN A 107 45.76 0.66 7.50
CA GLN A 107 44.80 0.28 6.47
C GLN A 107 43.57 -0.41 7.06
N GLN A 108 43.78 -1.36 7.97
CA GLN A 108 42.72 -2.07 8.66
C GLN A 108 41.88 -1.10 9.52
N GLU A 109 42.50 -0.19 10.27
CA GLU A 109 41.78 0.77 11.09
C GLU A 109 40.90 1.71 10.25
N ILE A 110 41.42 2.25 9.14
CA ILE A 110 40.64 3.12 8.25
C ILE A 110 39.44 2.38 7.65
N THR A 111 39.61 1.14 7.19
CA THR A 111 38.48 0.34 6.67
C THR A 111 37.44 0.03 7.75
N VAL A 112 37.86 -0.22 9.00
CA VAL A 112 36.93 -0.40 10.13
C VAL A 112 36.17 0.89 10.43
N GLN A 113 36.84 2.06 10.44
CA GLN A 113 36.20 3.36 10.64
C GLN A 113 35.17 3.68 9.53
N GLN A 114 35.49 3.37 8.27
CA GLN A 114 34.55 3.47 7.14
C GLN A 114 33.33 2.58 7.34
N LEU A 115 33.51 1.30 7.67
CA LEU A 115 32.42 0.35 7.96
C LEU A 115 31.53 0.84 9.11
N MET A 116 32.12 1.38 10.19
CA MET A 116 31.37 1.96 11.30
C MET A 116 30.54 3.17 10.85
N ALA A 117 31.11 4.08 10.05
CA ALA A 117 30.38 5.24 9.51
C ALA A 117 29.20 4.82 8.61
N HIS A 118 29.35 3.76 7.80
CA HIS A 118 28.26 3.22 6.99
C HIS A 118 27.14 2.60 7.87
N LEU A 119 27.50 1.81 8.89
CA LEU A 119 26.52 1.26 9.84
C LEU A 119 25.78 2.36 10.62
N ASP A 120 26.45 3.46 10.94
CA ASP A 120 25.85 4.63 11.58
C ASP A 120 24.91 5.40 10.64
N SER A 121 25.19 5.45 9.33
CA SER A 121 24.26 6.00 8.33
C SER A 121 23.00 5.15 8.25
N ILE A 122 23.13 3.83 8.06
CA ILE A 122 22.00 2.89 7.98
C ILE A 122 21.12 2.97 9.24
N ARG A 123 21.74 3.14 10.42
CA ARG A 123 21.00 3.32 11.69
C ARG A 123 20.21 4.64 11.73
N LYS A 124 20.75 5.73 11.17
CA LYS A 124 20.02 7.00 11.05
C LYS A 124 18.83 6.84 10.10
N ASP A 125 19.03 6.23 8.94
CA ASP A 125 17.97 6.01 7.95
C ASP A 125 16.84 5.14 8.51
N MET A 126 17.16 4.07 9.23
CA MET A 126 16.18 3.24 9.96
C MET A 126 15.36 4.07 10.96
N VAL A 127 16.01 4.92 11.76
CA VAL A 127 15.33 5.78 12.75
C VAL A 127 14.47 6.86 12.07
N VAL A 128 14.87 7.36 10.89
CA VAL A 128 14.05 8.28 10.09
C VAL A 128 12.80 7.58 9.60
N LEU A 129 12.92 6.41 8.95
CA LEU A 129 11.79 5.61 8.47
C LEU A 129 10.79 5.29 9.61
N GLU A 130 11.30 4.82 10.76
CA GLU A 130 10.49 4.50 11.94
C GLU A 130 9.71 5.70 12.51
N LYS A 131 10.29 6.91 12.46
CA LYS A 131 9.74 8.09 13.13
C LYS A 131 8.94 9.02 12.23
N SER A 132 9.37 9.29 11.00
CA SER A 132 8.67 10.21 10.09
C SER A 132 7.65 9.48 9.23
N GLU A 133 8.07 8.47 8.47
CA GLU A 133 7.22 7.85 7.45
C GLU A 133 6.10 7.02 8.07
N PHE A 134 6.39 6.18 9.07
CA PHE A 134 5.36 5.43 9.78
C PHE A 134 4.40 6.32 10.59
N ALA A 135 4.83 7.50 11.06
CA ALA A 135 3.94 8.45 11.73
C ALA A 135 3.01 9.13 10.71
N ASN A 136 3.56 9.58 9.58
CA ASN A 136 2.81 10.20 8.48
C ASN A 136 1.76 9.22 7.91
N LEU A 137 2.15 7.97 7.64
CA LEU A 137 1.21 6.94 7.15
C LEU A 137 0.09 6.63 8.15
N ARG A 138 0.36 6.63 9.46
CA ARG A 138 -0.71 6.47 10.46
C ARG A 138 -1.67 7.66 10.49
N ALA A 139 -1.12 8.88 10.47
CA ALA A 139 -1.93 10.10 10.42
C ALA A 139 -2.81 10.17 9.16
N GLU A 140 -2.25 9.81 8.00
CA GLU A 140 -2.99 9.72 6.73
C GLU A 140 -4.10 8.65 6.79
N ASN A 141 -3.81 7.46 7.33
CA ASN A 141 -4.83 6.41 7.52
C ASN A 141 -5.96 6.84 8.48
N GLN A 142 -5.62 7.54 9.56
CA GLN A 142 -6.62 8.06 10.51
C GLN A 142 -7.46 9.17 9.88
N LYS A 143 -6.87 10.06 9.08
CA LYS A 143 -7.59 11.05 8.26
C LYS A 143 -8.57 10.38 7.28
N MET A 144 -8.09 9.43 6.46
CA MET A 144 -8.94 8.69 5.52
C MET A 144 -10.11 7.96 6.23
N LYS A 145 -9.87 7.42 7.43
CA LYS A 145 -10.93 6.78 8.23
C LYS A 145 -12.00 7.77 8.70
N ILE A 146 -11.61 8.98 9.09
CA ILE A 146 -12.55 10.06 9.48
C ILE A 146 -13.36 10.52 8.27
N GLU A 147 -12.70 10.76 7.13
CA GLU A 147 -13.36 11.16 5.88
C GLU A 147 -14.37 10.11 5.39
N LEU A 148 -14.00 8.82 5.47
CA LEU A 148 -14.89 7.71 5.13
C LEU A 148 -16.14 7.66 6.01
N GLU A 149 -16.00 7.82 7.33
CA GLU A 149 -17.14 7.81 8.25
C GLU A 149 -18.01 9.06 8.08
N GLN A 150 -17.41 10.21 7.75
CA GLN A 150 -18.14 11.44 7.40
C GLN A 150 -18.99 11.26 6.13
N VAL A 151 -18.42 10.73 5.05
CA VAL A 151 -19.15 10.44 3.80
C VAL A 151 -20.27 9.42 4.03
N LYS A 152 -20.00 8.36 4.82
CA LYS A 152 -21.01 7.37 5.21
C LYS A 152 -22.16 8.00 5.99
N GLN A 153 -21.88 8.89 6.94
CA GLN A 153 -22.93 9.58 7.70
C GLN A 153 -23.73 10.54 6.80
N GLN A 154 -23.07 11.25 5.87
CA GLN A 154 -23.74 12.09 4.87
C GLN A 154 -24.70 11.26 4.01
N LEU A 155 -24.27 10.12 3.46
CA LEU A 155 -25.11 9.22 2.67
C LEU A 155 -26.32 8.68 3.46
N ILE A 156 -26.14 8.33 4.74
CA ILE A 156 -27.25 7.91 5.62
C ILE A 156 -28.25 9.06 5.78
N ASN A 157 -27.77 10.27 6.08
CA ASN A 157 -28.61 11.45 6.27
C ASN A 157 -29.39 11.80 4.98
N GLU A 158 -28.72 11.85 3.84
CA GLU A 158 -29.35 12.13 2.54
C GLU A 158 -30.38 11.06 2.15
N THR A 159 -30.06 9.78 2.34
CA THR A 159 -30.99 8.67 2.11
C THR A 159 -32.22 8.78 3.02
N SER A 160 -32.05 9.19 4.28
CA SER A 160 -33.18 9.41 5.19
C SER A 160 -34.04 10.61 4.79
N ARG A 161 -33.41 11.70 4.29
CA ARG A 161 -34.11 12.89 3.80
C ARG A 161 -34.94 12.55 2.57
N ILE A 162 -34.33 11.96 1.54
CA ILE A 162 -35.00 11.51 0.31
C ILE A 162 -36.15 10.56 0.62
N ARG A 163 -36.01 9.66 1.62
CA ARG A 163 -37.10 8.78 2.05
C ARG A 163 -38.25 9.54 2.72
N ALA A 164 -37.95 10.55 3.53
CA ALA A 164 -38.97 11.40 4.16
C ALA A 164 -39.71 12.25 3.13
N ASP A 165 -38.97 12.88 2.21
CA ASP A 165 -39.48 13.70 1.11
C ASP A 165 -40.43 12.86 0.21
N ASN A 166 -39.96 11.73 -0.30
CA ASN A 166 -40.78 10.80 -1.10
C ASN A 166 -42.04 10.32 -0.36
N LYS A 167 -41.95 10.09 0.96
CA LYS A 167 -43.10 9.68 1.78
C LYS A 167 -44.12 10.83 1.91
N LEU A 168 -43.65 12.08 2.03
CA LEU A 168 -44.50 13.26 2.03
C LEU A 168 -45.19 13.43 0.68
N ASP A 169 -44.45 13.37 -0.42
CA ASP A 169 -44.99 13.50 -1.78
C ASP A 169 -46.08 12.45 -2.09
N ILE A 170 -45.82 11.18 -1.78
CA ILE A 170 -46.81 10.09 -1.92
C ILE A 170 -48.06 10.35 -1.07
N ASN A 171 -47.91 10.92 0.13
CA ASN A 171 -49.06 11.24 0.99
C ASN A 171 -49.86 12.44 0.47
N LEU A 172 -49.19 13.46 -0.09
CA LEU A 172 -49.84 14.61 -0.73
C LEU A 172 -50.61 14.18 -1.97
N GLU A 173 -50.01 13.36 -2.84
CA GLU A 173 -50.70 12.79 -4.02
C GLU A 173 -51.87 11.88 -3.63
N ARG A 174 -51.70 11.01 -2.62
CA ARG A 174 -52.81 10.19 -2.11
C ARG A 174 -53.97 11.06 -1.62
N SER A 175 -53.68 12.17 -0.95
CA SER A 175 -54.71 13.12 -0.48
C SER A 175 -55.42 13.79 -1.66
N ARG A 176 -54.68 14.31 -2.64
CA ARG A 176 -55.22 14.90 -3.89
C ARG A 176 -56.15 13.93 -4.62
N VAL A 177 -55.72 12.69 -4.84
CA VAL A 177 -56.52 11.64 -5.49
C VAL A 177 -57.77 11.31 -4.67
N THR A 178 -57.65 11.22 -3.34
CA THR A 178 -58.78 10.96 -2.44
C THR A 178 -59.83 12.07 -2.52
N ASP A 179 -59.42 13.33 -2.54
CA ASP A 179 -60.34 14.47 -2.64
C ASP A 179 -60.94 14.62 -4.03
N MET A 180 -60.21 14.28 -5.10
CA MET A 180 -60.78 14.13 -6.44
C MET A 180 -61.85 13.03 -6.49
N ILE A 181 -61.62 11.88 -5.85
CA ILE A 181 -62.61 10.79 -5.77
C ILE A 181 -63.85 11.24 -4.97
N LYS A 182 -63.67 11.89 -3.81
CA LYS A 182 -64.79 12.48 -3.04
C LYS A 182 -65.60 13.45 -3.89
N LYS A 183 -64.93 14.41 -4.56
CA LYS A 183 -65.57 15.40 -5.45
C LYS A 183 -66.33 14.71 -6.59
N ARG A 184 -65.73 13.73 -7.27
CA ARG A 184 -66.39 12.95 -8.32
C ARG A 184 -67.62 12.21 -7.79
N ASN A 185 -67.52 11.61 -6.62
CA ASN A 185 -68.63 10.87 -6.00
C ASN A 185 -69.76 11.80 -5.57
N LEU A 186 -69.46 13.03 -5.11
CA LEU A 186 -70.45 14.08 -4.83
C LEU A 186 -71.23 14.46 -6.09
N TRP A 187 -70.55 14.73 -7.21
CA TRP A 187 -71.21 14.98 -8.51
C TRP A 187 -71.98 13.77 -9.05
N ARG A 188 -71.72 12.56 -8.55
CA ARG A 188 -72.39 11.32 -8.94
C ARG A 188 -73.58 10.99 -8.05
N GLN A 189 -73.83 11.74 -6.97
CA GLN A 189 -75.07 11.60 -6.22
C GLN A 189 -76.22 12.16 -7.09
N PRO A 190 -77.31 11.41 -7.32
CA PRO A 190 -78.48 11.95 -8.00
C PRO A 190 -79.03 13.10 -7.16
N GLN A 191 -79.20 14.27 -7.77
CA GLN A 191 -79.92 15.37 -7.13
C GLN A 191 -81.32 14.88 -6.77
N ASN A 192 -81.69 14.95 -5.50
CA ASN A 192 -83.03 14.63 -5.01
C ASN A 192 -84.03 15.72 -5.45
N LEU A 193 -84.30 15.78 -6.76
CA LEU A 193 -85.37 16.57 -7.34
C LEU A 193 -86.70 15.88 -7.04
N PRO A 194 -87.65 16.52 -6.31
CA PRO A 194 -88.96 15.94 -6.09
C PRO A 194 -89.69 15.80 -7.44
N LYS A 195 -90.09 14.58 -7.78
CA LYS A 195 -90.76 14.26 -9.06
C LYS A 195 -92.21 14.79 -9.08
N MET A 196 -92.38 16.07 -9.36
CA MET A 196 -93.69 16.64 -9.70
C MET A 196 -94.00 16.41 -11.18
N ILE A 197 -94.54 15.22 -11.50
CA ILE A 197 -95.22 14.95 -12.77
C ILE A 197 -96.61 14.39 -12.42
N PRO A 198 -97.70 15.13 -12.66
CA PRO A 198 -99.06 14.60 -12.49
C PRO A 198 -99.31 13.45 -13.47
N LYS A 199 -99.96 12.39 -13.00
CA LYS A 199 -100.43 11.30 -13.90
C LYS A 199 -101.72 11.75 -14.60
N PRO A 200 -101.93 11.41 -15.89
CA PRO A 200 -103.21 11.64 -16.54
C PRO A 200 -104.28 10.68 -15.99
N GLU A 201 -105.50 11.19 -15.80
CA GLU A 201 -106.66 10.39 -15.41
C GLU A 201 -107.11 9.45 -16.53
N VAL A 202 -107.43 8.21 -16.18
CA VAL A 202 -107.91 7.19 -17.12
C VAL A 202 -109.41 7.01 -16.94
N LEU A 203 -110.19 7.77 -17.72
CA LEU A 203 -111.65 7.59 -17.80
C LEU A 203 -112.00 6.38 -18.68
N PHE A 204 -112.09 5.17 -18.10
CA PHE A 204 -113.05 4.18 -18.60
C PHE A 204 -113.45 3.16 -17.53
N GLN A 205 -114.56 3.43 -16.84
CA GLN A 205 -115.17 2.55 -15.86
C GLN A 205 -116.40 1.89 -16.50
N ARG A 206 -116.34 0.56 -16.75
CA ARG A 206 -117.51 -0.23 -17.16
C ARG A 206 -117.87 -1.25 -16.08
N PRO A 207 -119.03 -1.11 -15.41
CA PRO A 207 -119.69 -2.22 -14.75
C PRO A 207 -120.60 -2.96 -15.74
N VAL A 208 -120.56 -4.29 -15.71
CA VAL A 208 -121.47 -5.16 -16.47
C VAL A 208 -122.79 -5.28 -15.74
N THR A 209 -123.92 -5.07 -16.43
CA THR A 209 -125.23 -5.56 -15.98
C THR A 209 -125.82 -6.51 -17.02
N LYS A 210 -126.45 -7.57 -16.51
CA LYS A 210 -127.10 -8.64 -17.28
C LYS A 210 -128.41 -8.13 -17.88
N LEU A 211 -128.91 -8.75 -18.96
CA LEU A 211 -130.18 -9.50 -18.97
C LEU A 211 -130.53 -10.11 -20.36
N THR A 212 -131.02 -11.35 -20.30
CA THR A 212 -131.99 -12.03 -21.21
C THR A 212 -131.78 -12.12 -22.73
N LEU A 213 -131.46 -13.35 -23.18
CA LEU A 213 -132.34 -14.32 -23.89
C LEU A 213 -133.31 -13.84 -25.02
N LYS A 214 -133.43 -14.72 -26.04
CA LYS A 214 -134.19 -14.59 -27.33
C LYS A 214 -133.40 -13.75 -28.36
N LEU A 215 -133.41 -14.00 -29.68
CA LEU A 215 -134.02 -14.99 -30.59
C LEU A 215 -133.09 -15.07 -31.85
N LEU A 216 -133.06 -16.05 -32.78
CA LEU A 216 -133.78 -17.31 -33.03
C LEU A 216 -132.76 -18.32 -33.68
N LEU A 217 -133.28 -19.33 -34.40
CA LEU A 217 -132.70 -20.15 -35.49
C LEU A 217 -131.81 -19.41 -36.50
#